data_AF-A0AAV1T101-F1
#
_entry.id   AF-A0AAV1T101-F1
#
_cell.length_a   1.000
_cell.length_b   1.000
_cell.length_c   1.000
_cell.angle_alpha   90.00
_cell.angle_beta   90.00
_cell.angle_gamma   90.00
#
_symmetry.space_group_name_H-M   'P 1'
#
loop_
_entity.id
_entity.type
_entity.pdbx_description
1 polymer ?
#
loop_
_entity_poly.entity_id
_entity_poly.type
_entity_poly.pdbx_seq_one_letter_code
_entity_poly.pdbx_strand_id
1 'polypeptide(L)' 'MEEKSLGGSKHPLLIVDEASGCLKGFCLHSKSESEECIKKYIKMIQTQFNKKVKFVRHDGAREFATNLLRVTGTIRT' A
#
# COMPACT_ATOMS: atom_id res chain seq x y z
N MET A 1 -8.52 -16.10 -23.42
CA MET A 1 -9.72 -15.49 -22.82
C MET A 1 -9.24 -14.73 -21.59
N GLU A 2 -9.28 -13.39 -21.59
CA GLU A 2 -8.93 -12.63 -20.38
C GLU A 2 -9.99 -12.92 -19.33
N GLU A 3 -9.59 -13.50 -18.18
CA GLU A 3 -10.47 -13.59 -17.03
C GLU A 3 -10.83 -12.18 -16.56
N LYS A 4 -12.13 -11.87 -16.54
CA LYS A 4 -12.62 -10.61 -16.02
C LYS A 4 -12.42 -10.62 -14.51
N SER A 5 -11.61 -9.72 -13.99
CA SER A 5 -11.49 -9.52 -12.56
C SER A 5 -12.82 -9.09 -11.95
N LEU A 6 -13.04 -9.46 -10.68
CA LEU A 6 -14.26 -9.12 -9.95
C LEU A 6 -14.45 -7.60 -9.92
N GLY A 7 -15.50 -7.11 -10.57
CA GLY A 7 -15.84 -5.68 -10.64
C GLY A 7 -14.96 -4.84 -11.56
N GLY A 8 -14.04 -5.41 -12.35
CA GLY A 8 -13.15 -4.64 -13.24
C GLY A 8 -11.95 -4.02 -12.52
N SER A 9 -11.65 -4.44 -11.30
CA SER A 9 -10.45 -4.07 -10.56
C SER A 9 -9.27 -4.93 -11.03
N LYS A 10 -8.28 -4.35 -11.71
CA LYS A 10 -7.22 -5.11 -12.42
C LYS A 10 -5.85 -5.03 -11.76
N HIS A 11 -5.71 -4.22 -10.71
CA HIS A 11 -4.41 -3.88 -10.14
C HIS A 11 -4.34 -4.35 -8.68
N PRO A 12 -3.79 -5.54 -8.40
CA PRO A 12 -3.59 -5.98 -7.03
C PRO A 12 -2.51 -5.11 -6.36
N LEU A 13 -2.80 -4.65 -5.15
CA LEU A 13 -1.83 -4.04 -4.23
C LEU A 13 -1.68 -4.94 -3.02
N LEU A 14 -0.43 -5.30 -2.71
CA LEU A 14 -0.10 -6.15 -1.57
C LEU A 14 0.74 -5.36 -0.56
N ILE A 15 0.29 -5.32 0.69
CA ILE A 15 1.02 -4.71 1.80
C ILE A 15 1.42 -5.82 2.77
N VAL A 16 2.70 -5.89 3.08
CA VAL A 16 3.26 -6.76 4.11
C VAL A 16 3.61 -5.88 5.31
N ASP A 17 3.03 -6.18 6.47
CA ASP A 17 3.52 -5.64 7.74
C ASP A 17 4.59 -6.58 8.29
N GLU A 18 5.86 -6.20 8.12
CA GLU A 18 7.00 -7.01 8.57
C GLU A 18 7.03 -7.24 10.09
N ALA A 19 6.43 -6.33 10.89
CA ALA A 19 6.46 -6.47 12.34
C ALA A 19 5.51 -7.57 12.84
N SER A 20 4.38 -7.77 12.16
CA SER A 20 3.38 -8.76 12.52
C SER A 20 3.36 -9.99 11.61
N GLY A 21 4.03 -9.92 10.46
CA GLY A 21 3.90 -10.90 9.38
C GLY A 21 2.56 -10.84 8.64
N CYS A 22 1.70 -9.86 8.95
CA CYS A 22 0.38 -9.75 8.33
C CYS A 22 0.47 -9.34 6.85
N LEU A 23 -0.35 -9.98 6.04
CA LEU A 23 -0.53 -9.67 4.63
C LEU A 23 -1.88 -9.00 4.43
N LYS A 24 -1.91 -7.86 3.74
CA LYS A 24 -3.15 -7.19 3.33
C LYS A 24 -3.15 -6.96 1.83
N GLY A 25 -4.07 -7.62 1.14
CA GLY A 25 -4.33 -7.43 -0.29
C GLY A 25 -5.47 -6.45 -0.55
N PHE A 26 -5.35 -5.66 -1.61
CA PHE A 26 -6.38 -4.78 -2.15
C PHE A 26 -6.49 -5.00 -3.66
N CYS A 27 -7.71 -4.98 -4.18
CA CYS A 27 -7.96 -4.98 -5.63
C CYS A 27 -8.31 -3.56 -6.06
N LEU A 28 -7.39 -2.88 -6.75
CA LEU A 28 -7.58 -1.51 -7.20
C LEU A 28 -8.18 -1.48 -8.61
N HIS A 29 -9.02 -0.48 -8.88
CA HIS A 29 -9.51 -0.20 -10.23
C HIS A 29 -8.45 0.50 -11.07
N SER A 30 -7.61 1.34 -10.45
CA SER A 30 -6.49 2.02 -11.09
C SER A 30 -5.27 2.02 -10.17
N LYS A 31 -4.07 1.95 -10.75
CA LYS A 31 -2.79 2.11 -10.01
C LYS A 31 -2.70 3.43 -9.24
N SER A 32 -3.40 4.47 -9.69
CA SER A 32 -3.44 5.78 -9.00
C SER A 32 -4.10 5.73 -7.62
N GLU A 33 -4.91 4.71 -7.33
CA GLU A 33 -5.58 4.54 -6.02
C GLU A 33 -4.64 4.02 -4.93
N SER A 34 -3.46 3.53 -5.32
CA SER A 34 -2.52 2.86 -4.41
C SER A 34 -2.05 3.76 -3.27
N GLU A 35 -1.74 5.02 -3.55
CA GLU A 35 -1.26 5.96 -2.52
C GLU A 35 -2.32 6.20 -1.43
N GLU A 36 -3.58 6.43 -1.80
CA GLU A 36 -4.66 6.62 -0.84
C GLU A 36 -4.93 5.34 -0.04
N CYS A 37 -4.83 4.19 -0.69
CA CYS A 37 -4.99 2.89 -0.06
C CYS A 37 -3.92 2.65 1.02
N ILE A 38 -2.66 2.92 0.72
CA ILE A 38 -1.53 2.82 1.66
C ILE A 38 -1.74 3.76 2.86
N LYS A 39 -2.17 5.01 2.62
CA LYS A 39 -2.47 5.95 3.72
C LYS A 39 -3.58 5.44 4.64
N LYS A 40 -4.67 4.93 4.08
CA LYS A 40 -5.78 4.35 4.86
C LYS A 40 -5.28 3.20 5.71
N TYR A 41 -4.42 2.35 5.16
CA TYR A 41 -3.80 1.25 5.91
C TYR A 41 -2.89 1.75 7.03
N ILE A 42 -1.98 2.70 6.77
CA ILE A 42 -1.12 3.29 7.81
C ILE A 42 -1.96 3.94 8.92
N LYS A 43 -3.00 4.69 8.56
CA LYS A 43 -3.91 5.32 9.53
C LYS A 43 -4.63 4.27 10.37
N MET A 44 -5.10 3.19 9.76
CA MET A 44 -5.71 2.06 10.48
C MET A 44 -4.72 1.44 11.48
N ILE A 45 -3.46 1.23 11.09
CA ILE A 45 -2.42 0.71 11.99
C ILE A 45 -2.23 1.66 13.20
N GLN A 46 -2.17 2.96 12.94
CA GLN A 46 -2.02 3.97 13.99
C GLN A 46 -3.23 4.04 14.91
N THR A 47 -4.46 4.00 14.39
CA THR A 47 -5.66 4.15 15.22
C THR A 47 -6.05 2.89 15.96
N GLN A 48 -5.96 1.72 15.32
CA GLN A 48 -6.45 0.45 15.91
C GLN A 48 -5.41 -0.20 16.82
N PHE A 49 -4.13 -0.12 16.45
CA PHE A 49 -3.06 -0.82 17.17
C PHE A 49 -2.18 0.12 17.99
N ASN A 50 -2.41 1.44 17.89
CA ASN A 50 -1.57 2.48 18.50
C ASN A 50 -0.08 2.29 18.13
N LYS A 51 0.19 1.87 16.89
CA LYS A 51 1.53 1.64 16.36
C LYS A 51 1.86 2.64 15.26
N LYS A 52 3.09 3.13 15.26
CA LYS A 52 3.59 4.02 14.22
C LYS A 52 4.37 3.22 13.18
N VAL A 53 3.96 3.31 11.92
CA VAL A 53 4.74 2.81 10.78
C VAL A 53 6.02 3.64 10.66
N LYS A 54 7.18 2.97 10.64
CA LYS A 54 8.50 3.62 10.60
C LYS A 54 8.94 3.94 9.18
N PHE A 55 8.73 3.00 8.26
CA PHE A 55 9.03 3.18 6.86
C PHE A 55 8.17 2.28 5.97
N VAL A 56 8.03 2.68 4.71
CA VAL A 56 7.38 1.90 3.65
C VAL A 56 8.45 1.59 2.61
N ARG A 57 8.60 0.30 2.27
CA ARG A 57 9.46 -0.16 1.18
C ARG A 57 8.60 -0.52 -0.02
N HIS A 58 9.02 -0.10 -1.20
CA HIS A 58 8.37 -0.41 -2.47
C HIS A 58 9.42 -0.60 -3.57
N ASP A 59 9.01 -1.11 -4.71
CA ASP A 59 9.87 -1.49 -5.86
C ASP A 59 10.34 -0.31 -6.74
N GLY A 60 10.14 0.93 -6.29
CA GLY A 60 10.44 2.13 -7.08
C GLY A 60 9.43 2.49 -8.18
N ALA A 61 8.30 1.76 -8.34
CA ALA A 61 7.32 2.08 -9.37
C ALA A 61 6.74 3.51 -9.21
N ARG A 62 6.34 4.12 -10.33
CA ARG A 62 5.95 5.54 -10.41
C ARG A 62 4.78 5.87 -9.49
N GLU A 63 3.81 4.96 -9.37
CA GLU A 63 2.67 5.08 -8.47
C GLU A 63 3.06 5.20 -6.98
N PHE A 64 4.26 4.75 -6.61
CA PHE A 64 4.79 4.83 -5.26
C PHE A 64 5.84 5.93 -5.07
N ALA A 65 6.37 6.50 -6.15
CA ALA A 65 7.39 7.55 -6.14
C ALA A 65 6.83 8.94 -5.81
N THR A 66 5.85 9.03 -4.90
CA THR A 66 5.24 10.30 -4.51
C THR A 66 5.89 10.86 -3.24
N ASN A 67 5.94 12.20 -3.12
CA ASN A 67 6.52 12.88 -1.97
C ASN A 67 5.87 12.44 -0.64
N LEU A 68 4.65 11.93 -0.69
CA LEU A 68 3.86 11.60 0.48
C LEU A 68 4.24 10.25 1.09
N LEU A 69 4.61 9.27 0.25
CA LEU A 69 5.21 8.01 0.71
C LEU A 69 6.67 8.22 1.18
N ARG A 70 7.35 9.25 0.67
CA ARG A 70 8.67 9.69 1.17
C ARG A 70 8.65 10.28 2.58
N VAL A 71 7.55 10.94 2.98
CA VAL A 71 7.46 11.63 4.29
C VAL A 71 7.00 10.66 5.40
N THR A 72 6.30 9.59 5.05
CA THR A 72 5.80 8.58 6.01
C THR A 72 6.77 7.43 6.25
N GLY A 73 7.98 7.50 5.69
CA GLY A 73 8.99 6.48 5.86
C GLY A 73 10.35 6.83 5.31
N THR A 74 11.42 6.54 6.05
CA THR A 74 12.77 6.55 5.48
C THR A 74 12.87 5.45 4.43
N ILE A 75 12.85 5.84 3.15
CA ILE A 75 13.11 4.93 2.03
C ILE A 75 14.61 4.63 2.02
N ARG A 76 14.97 3.39 2.36
CA ARG A 76 16.29 2.84 2.00
C ARG A 76 16.07 2.01 0.75
N THR A 77 16.69 2.45 -0.35
CA THR A 77 16.87 1.68 -1.58
C THR A 77 17.68 0.43 -1.29
#